data_AF-A0A0M8XVC6-F1
#
_entry.id   AF-A0A0M8XVC6-F1
#
_cell.length_a   1.000
_cell.length_b   1.000
_cell.length_c   1.000
_cell.angle_alpha   90.00
_cell.angle_beta   90.00
_cell.angle_gamma   90.00
#
_symmetry.space_group_name_H-M   'P 1'
#
loop_
_entity.id
_entity.type
_entity.pdbx_description
1 polymer ?
#
loop_
_entity_poly.entity_id
_entity_poly.type
_entity_poly.pdbx_seq_one_letter_code
_entity_poly.pdbx_strand_id
1 'polypeptide(L)'
;MPQRFRTRDGEKVTVGDRVWSQNHWPWTISGVERRHGVDWVLMTHDEVGEDTLDMAVMDFTTYVYKSHPSRGCAEAGCRHRPWGASR
;
A
#
# COMPACT_ATOMS: atom_id res chain seq x y z
N MET A 1 -20.23 6.00 -2.35
CA MET A 1 -19.66 4.63 -2.40
C MET A 1 -18.20 4.74 -1.99
N PRO A 2 -17.64 3.79 -1.22
CA PRO A 2 -16.23 3.84 -0.87
C PRO A 2 -15.36 3.73 -2.13
N GLN A 3 -14.29 4.53 -2.21
CA GLN A 3 -13.33 4.48 -3.30
C GLN A 3 -12.67 3.10 -3.31
N ARG A 4 -12.72 2.44 -4.47
CA ARG A 4 -12.12 1.12 -4.66
C ARG A 4 -10.81 1.26 -5.43
N PHE A 5 -9.75 0.71 -4.88
CA PHE A 5 -8.45 0.60 -5.52
C PHE A 5 -8.28 -0.77 -6.14
N ARG A 6 -7.36 -0.88 -7.10
CA ARG A 6 -6.96 -2.16 -7.66
C ARG A 6 -5.52 -2.44 -7.30
N THR A 7 -5.28 -3.54 -6.62
CA THR A 7 -3.93 -4.02 -6.31
C THR A 7 -3.28 -4.61 -7.56
N ARG A 8 -1.97 -4.84 -7.51
CA ARG A 8 -1.15 -5.43 -8.56
C ARG A 8 -1.59 -6.84 -8.95
N ASP A 9 -2.05 -7.62 -7.98
CA ASP A 9 -2.67 -8.94 -8.18
C ASP A 9 -4.11 -8.87 -8.70
N GLY A 10 -4.62 -7.67 -9.01
CA GLY A 10 -5.90 -7.45 -9.70
C GLY A 10 -7.12 -7.38 -8.77
N GLU A 11 -6.91 -7.57 -7.46
CA GLU A 11 -7.93 -7.55 -6.43
C GLU A 11 -8.46 -6.13 -6.17
N LYS A 12 -9.73 -6.05 -5.77
CA LYS A 12 -10.37 -4.78 -5.40
C LYS A 12 -10.30 -4.60 -3.90
N VAL A 13 -9.78 -3.46 -3.46
CA VAL A 13 -9.66 -3.11 -2.03
C VAL A 13 -10.21 -1.71 -1.75
N THR A 14 -10.48 -1.41 -0.48
CA THR A 14 -11.04 -0.15 0.00
C THR A 14 -10.38 0.26 1.33
N VAL A 15 -10.64 1.50 1.78
CA VAL A 15 -10.35 1.91 3.17
C VAL A 15 -10.88 0.87 4.16
N GLY A 16 -10.05 0.49 5.13
CA GLY A 16 -10.27 -0.58 6.09
C GLY A 16 -9.66 -1.93 5.70
N ASP A 17 -9.31 -2.14 4.42
CA ASP A 17 -8.67 -3.38 3.99
C ASP A 17 -7.20 -3.45 4.41
N ARG A 18 -6.78 -4.68 4.77
CA ARG A 18 -5.38 -5.05 4.88
C ARG A 18 -4.82 -5.40 3.50
N VAL A 19 -3.63 -4.88 3.21
CA VAL A 19 -2.88 -5.04 1.97
C VAL A 19 -1.39 -5.24 2.28
N TRP A 20 -0.61 -5.53 1.25
CA TRP A 20 0.83 -5.73 1.35
C TRP A 20 1.53 -4.81 0.36
N SER A 21 2.51 -4.04 0.82
CA SER A 21 3.37 -3.29 -0.09
C SER A 21 4.68 -4.04 -0.36
N GLN A 22 5.48 -3.55 -1.31
CA GLN A 22 6.75 -4.18 -1.69
C GLN A 22 7.78 -4.24 -0.55
N ASN A 23 7.59 -3.52 0.56
CA ASN A 23 8.47 -3.61 1.73
C ASN A 23 8.18 -4.82 2.65
N HIS A 24 7.28 -5.72 2.25
CA HIS A 24 6.91 -6.90 3.06
C HIS A 24 6.21 -6.60 4.38
N TRP A 25 5.67 -5.40 4.54
CA TRP A 25 4.83 -5.11 5.68
C TRP A 25 3.36 -5.21 5.29
N PRO A 26 2.53 -5.80 6.16
CA PRO A 26 1.10 -5.64 6.07
C PRO A 26 0.73 -4.20 6.43
N TRP A 27 -0.14 -3.61 5.62
CA TRP A 27 -0.65 -2.26 5.80
C TRP A 27 -2.16 -2.27 5.87
N THR A 28 -2.75 -1.41 6.69
CA THR A 28 -4.19 -1.14 6.71
C THR A 28 -4.44 0.18 6.00
N ILE A 29 -5.32 0.20 5.00
CA ILE A 29 -5.71 1.43 4.32
C ILE A 29 -6.54 2.27 5.30
N SER A 30 -5.98 3.35 5.82
CA SER A 30 -6.62 4.19 6.84
C SER A 30 -7.46 5.31 6.23
N GLY A 31 -7.13 5.74 5.01
CA GLY A 31 -7.89 6.80 4.35
C GLY A 31 -7.36 7.21 2.98
N VAL A 32 -7.98 8.26 2.43
CA VAL A 32 -7.52 8.94 1.22
C VAL A 32 -7.55 10.43 1.47
N GLU A 33 -6.47 11.12 1.13
CA GLU A 33 -6.35 12.56 1.26
C GLU A 33 -5.93 13.20 -0.07
N ARG A 34 -6.56 14.32 -0.44
CA ARG A 34 -6.17 15.07 -1.62
C ARG A 34 -5.11 16.11 -1.26
N ARG A 35 -3.88 15.92 -1.73
CA ARG A 35 -2.74 16.83 -1.52
C ARG A 35 -2.25 17.35 -2.86
N HIS A 36 -2.17 18.67 -3.02
CA HIS A 36 -1.72 19.33 -4.26
C HIS A 36 -2.44 18.84 -5.54
N GLY A 37 -3.73 18.49 -5.43
CA GLY A 37 -4.53 18.02 -6.57
C GLY A 37 -4.36 16.54 -6.93
N VAL A 38 -3.58 15.78 -6.16
CA VAL A 38 -3.40 14.34 -6.29
C VAL A 38 -4.04 13.64 -5.08
N ASP A 39 -4.72 12.52 -5.30
CA ASP A 39 -5.26 11.72 -4.21
C ASP A 39 -4.17 10.77 -3.71
N TRP A 40 -3.95 10.75 -2.39
CA TRP A 40 -2.98 9.93 -1.68
C TRP A 40 -3.70 8.93 -0.80
N VAL A 41 -3.36 7.65 -0.94
CA VAL A 41 -3.79 6.57 -0.07
C VAL A 41 -2.90 6.57 1.16
N LEU A 42 -3.53 6.73 2.33
CA LEU A 42 -2.87 6.69 3.62
C LEU A 42 -2.97 5.26 4.16
N MET A 43 -1.86 4.74 4.66
CA MET A 43 -1.79 3.40 5.20
C MET A 43 -1.00 3.36 6.49
N THR A 44 -1.45 2.56 7.44
CA THR A 44 -0.80 2.38 8.76
C THR A 44 -0.44 0.93 8.99
N HIS A 45 0.58 0.68 9.80
CA HIS A 45 0.87 -0.64 10.37
C HIS A 45 1.13 -0.52 11.87
N ASP A 46 0.80 -1.56 12.62
CA ASP A 46 0.85 -1.62 14.07
C ASP A 46 1.92 -2.61 14.59
N GLU A 47 2.60 -3.35 13.70
CA GLU A 47 3.46 -4.48 14.08
C GLU A 47 4.84 -4.07 14.62
N VAL A 48 5.34 -2.87 14.30
CA VAL A 48 6.71 -2.42 14.71
C VAL A 48 6.74 -0.97 15.22
N GLY A 49 5.58 -0.42 15.59
CA GLY A 49 5.38 1.00 15.89
C GLY A 49 4.55 1.70 14.81
N GLU A 50 4.06 2.91 15.10
CA GLU A 50 3.28 3.71 14.14
C GLU A 50 4.20 4.19 13.00
N ASP A 51 4.36 3.37 11.97
CA ASP A 51 4.88 3.81 10.67
C ASP A 51 3.70 4.08 9.73
N THR A 52 3.90 4.99 8.81
CA THR A 52 2.89 5.42 7.85
C THR A 52 3.44 5.28 6.45
N LEU A 53 2.61 4.73 5.55
CA LEU A 53 2.90 4.66 4.14
C LEU A 53 1.86 5.49 3.39
N ASP A 54 2.32 6.59 2.80
CA ASP A 54 1.51 7.44 1.94
C ASP A 54 1.88 7.20 0.49
N MET A 55 0.90 6.89 -0.35
CA MET A 55 1.12 6.55 -1.76
C MET A 55 0.10 7.25 -2.65
N ALA A 56 0.53 7.86 -3.74
CA ALA A 56 -0.40 8.40 -4.72
C ALA A 56 -1.29 7.27 -5.28
N VAL A 57 -2.59 7.54 -5.45
CA VAL A 57 -3.56 6.53 -5.94
C VAL A 57 -3.13 5.92 -7.26
N MET A 58 -2.47 6.71 -8.13
CA MET A 58 -1.98 6.24 -9.43
C MET A 58 -0.87 5.17 -9.35
N ASP A 59 -0.12 5.14 -8.24
CA ASP A 59 0.96 4.19 -8.03
C ASP A 59 0.49 2.89 -7.34
N PHE A 60 -0.74 2.89 -6.81
CA PHE A 60 -1.27 1.80 -5.98
C PHE A 60 -1.22 0.43 -6.68
N THR A 61 -1.63 0.35 -7.94
CA THR A 61 -1.63 -0.89 -8.73
C THR A 61 -0.23 -1.41 -9.06
N THR A 62 0.81 -0.59 -8.91
CA THR A 62 2.19 -0.98 -9.20
C THR A 62 2.87 -1.62 -7.97
N TYR A 63 2.53 -1.15 -6.77
CA TYR A 63 3.30 -1.44 -5.55
C TYR A 63 2.53 -2.18 -4.46
N VAL A 64 1.20 -2.30 -4.57
CA VAL A 64 0.38 -2.91 -3.52
C VAL A 64 -0.26 -4.22 -3.99
N TYR A 65 -0.26 -5.24 -3.16
CA TYR A 65 -0.86 -6.56 -3.35
C TYR A 65 -1.94 -6.79 -2.30
N LYS A 66 -2.94 -7.65 -2.57
CA LYS A 66 -3.92 -8.01 -1.54
C LYS A 66 -3.30 -8.91 -0.46
N SER A 67 -2.40 -9.77 -0.87
CA SER A 67 -1.73 -10.73 0.01
C SER A 67 -0.22 -10.74 -0.20
N HIS A 68 0.51 -11.27 0.77
CA HIS A 68 1.95 -11.42 0.68
C HIS A 68 2.35 -12.25 -0.55
N PRO A 69 3.17 -11.72 -1.48
CA PRO A 69 3.64 -12.48 -2.64
C PRO A 69 4.78 -13.43 -2.24
N SER A 70 4.44 -14.47 -1.46
CA SER A 70 5.39 -15.45 -0.91
C SER A 70 6.20 -16.20 -1.98
N ARG A 71 5.66 -16.33 -3.21
CA ARG A 71 6.37 -16.83 -4.39
C ARG A 71 6.70 -15.65 -5.31
N GLY A 72 7.95 -15.56 -5.76
CA GLY A 72 8.39 -14.46 -6.64
C GLY A 72 8.57 -13.13 -5.91
N CYS A 73 8.85 -13.18 -4.60
CA CYS A 73 9.02 -11.99 -3.77
C CYS A 73 10.12 -11.06 -4.32
N ALA A 74 11.30 -11.59 -4.66
CA ALA A 74 12.39 -10.74 -5.15
C ALA A 74 11.96 -9.90 -6.37
N GLU A 75 11.20 -10.50 -7.27
CA GLU A 75 10.60 -9.91 -8.47
C GLU A 75 9.43 -8.98 -8.16
N ALA A 76 8.71 -9.24 -7.06
CA ALA A 76 7.66 -8.39 -6.53
C ALA A 76 8.18 -7.08 -5.89
N GLY A 77 9.50 -6.89 -5.80
CA GLY A 77 10.15 -5.68 -5.31
C GLY A 77 10.66 -5.75 -3.87
N CYS A 78 10.62 -6.93 -3.22
CA CYS A 78 10.94 -7.13 -1.80
C CYS A 78 12.25 -6.56 -1.27
N ARG A 79 13.25 -6.40 -2.13
CA ARG A 79 14.58 -5.87 -1.74
C ARG A 79 14.63 -4.34 -1.70
N HIS A 80 13.60 -3.67 -2.21
CA HIS A 80 13.57 -2.22 -2.37
C HIS A 80 12.56 -1.66 -1.37
N ARG A 81 13.04 -0.86 -0.41
CA ARG A 81 12.14 0.00 0.37
C ARG A 81 11.43 0.94 -0.62
N PRO A 82 10.09 0.89 -0.76
CA PRO A 82 9.37 1.88 -1.53
C PRO A 82 9.55 3.24 -0.84
N TRP A 83 9.57 4.27 -1.68
CA TRP A 83 9.86 5.64 -1.29
C TRP A 83 8.81 6.15 -0.30
N GLY A 84 9.25 6.88 0.74
CA GLY A 84 8.34 7.57 1.66
C GLY A 84 8.16 6.94 3.05
N ALA A 85 8.68 5.74 3.31
CA ALA A 85 8.71 5.20 4.68
C ALA A 85 9.70 6.02 5.53
N SER A 86 9.19 6.95 6.34
CA SER A 86 9.94 7.69 7.35
C SER A 86 10.01 6.86 8.63
N ARG A 87 11.19 6.82 9.27
CA ARG A 87 11.34 6.24 10.61
C ARG A 87 10.45 6.94 11.64
#